data_AF-A0A6G7XPW1-F1
#
_entry.id   AF-A0A6G7XPW1-F1
#
_cell.length_a   1.000
_cell.length_b   1.000
_cell.length_c   1.000
_cell.angle_alpha   90.00
_cell.angle_beta   90.00
_cell.angle_gamma   90.00
#
_symmetry.space_group_name_H-M   'P 1'
#
loop_
_entity.id
_entity.type
_entity.pdbx_description
1 polymer ?
#
loop_
_entity_poly.entity_id
_entity_poly.type
_entity_poly.pdbx_seq_one_letter_code
_entity_poly.pdbx_strand_id
1 'polypeptide(L)'
;MPTPDISISAPGKTRSLAAGRTIRGAARLGLVAAALALAGCAVPGSGTAAADRPQVRADELTEAGGRPCPRTLPVGEDPSGHGFGTQEVADEMPTLLEPDTAWVCEYGSVDVGTTSSGGTVLGWRRAGRPEPVTDLSRLTRALDGLAPADRSGGCTDDLGPRWMVVSSHDGDLTGAVVDDYGCRDVRLTDDPHATPPGAGGQDGTVAGVLDGGTAVLDALGVGRSG
;
A
#
# COMPACT_ATOMS: atom_id res chain seq x y z
N MET A 1 -44.48 -2.70 -30.43
CA MET A 1 -45.24 -1.67 -29.70
C MET A 1 -44.57 -1.49 -28.33
N PRO A 2 -44.37 -0.27 -27.82
CA PRO A 2 -43.25 0.62 -28.15
C PRO A 2 -42.22 0.78 -27.01
N THR A 3 -40.96 1.05 -27.37
CA THR A 3 -39.96 1.86 -26.62
C THR A 3 -40.03 3.31 -27.14
N PRO A 4 -39.30 4.29 -26.57
CA PRO A 4 -38.97 4.61 -25.18
C PRO A 4 -39.41 6.06 -24.84
N ASP A 5 -39.17 6.56 -23.62
CA ASP A 5 -39.08 8.01 -23.41
C ASP A 5 -37.83 8.37 -22.61
N ILE A 6 -36.90 9.01 -23.32
CA ILE A 6 -35.74 9.74 -22.81
C ILE A 6 -36.23 11.18 -22.64
N SER A 7 -36.01 11.79 -21.48
CA SER A 7 -36.10 13.24 -21.33
C SER A 7 -34.82 13.78 -20.73
N ILE A 8 -34.08 14.48 -21.58
CA ILE A 8 -32.97 15.38 -21.27
C ILE A 8 -33.56 16.77 -20.99
N SER A 9 -33.11 17.44 -19.93
CA SER A 9 -33.14 18.90 -19.85
C SER A 9 -32.02 19.43 -18.95
N ALA A 10 -31.09 20.14 -19.56
CA ALA A 10 -30.14 21.07 -18.96
C ALA A 10 -30.71 22.52 -19.06
N PRO A 11 -29.94 23.60 -18.81
CA PRO A 11 -29.25 24.01 -17.58
C PRO A 11 -29.72 25.41 -17.11
N GLY A 12 -29.70 25.66 -15.80
CA GLY A 12 -30.04 26.97 -15.20
C GLY A 12 -28.81 27.75 -14.76
N LYS A 13 -28.42 28.76 -15.56
CA LYS A 13 -27.31 29.69 -15.33
C LYS A 13 -27.86 31.03 -14.81
N THR A 14 -27.51 31.44 -13.59
CA THR A 14 -27.73 32.80 -13.05
C THR A 14 -26.80 32.99 -11.84
N ARG A 15 -26.14 34.11 -11.57
CA ARG A 15 -25.98 35.44 -12.19
C ARG A 15 -24.73 36.04 -11.53
N SER A 16 -23.94 36.76 -12.31
CA SER A 16 -22.88 37.66 -11.83
C SER A 16 -23.41 39.09 -11.80
N LEU A 17 -23.22 39.80 -10.69
CA LEU A 17 -23.21 41.25 -10.51
C LEU A 17 -22.55 41.50 -9.13
N ALA A 18 -21.79 42.53 -8.81
CA ALA A 18 -21.00 43.55 -9.48
C ALA A 18 -20.64 44.55 -8.34
N ALA A 19 -19.46 45.16 -8.41
CA ALA A 19 -19.08 46.42 -7.76
C ALA A 19 -19.19 46.50 -6.21
N GLY A 20 -18.20 46.93 -5.46
CA GLY A 20 -17.08 47.82 -5.76
C GLY A 20 -16.94 48.75 -4.56
N ARG A 21 -15.72 48.92 -4.05
CA ARG A 21 -15.36 50.15 -3.32
C ARG A 21 -13.85 50.27 -3.17
N THR A 22 -13.27 51.02 -4.08
CA THR A 22 -12.00 51.73 -3.90
C THR A 22 -12.12 52.75 -2.77
N ILE A 23 -11.18 52.71 -1.82
CA ILE A 23 -10.85 53.88 -0.98
C ILE A 23 -9.34 54.10 -1.08
N ARG A 24 -8.98 55.26 -1.66
CA ARG A 24 -7.65 55.87 -1.64
C ARG A 24 -7.46 56.54 -0.27
N GLY A 25 -6.27 56.44 0.32
CA GLY A 25 -5.92 57.19 1.54
C GLY A 25 -4.43 57.14 1.82
N ALA A 26 -3.79 58.30 1.76
CA ALA A 26 -2.36 58.52 1.70
C ALA A 26 -1.58 58.29 3.03
N ALA A 27 -0.35 57.82 2.85
CA ALA A 27 0.92 58.17 3.51
C ALA A 27 0.90 58.84 4.90
N ARG A 28 1.64 58.21 5.84
CA ARG A 28 2.59 58.92 6.73
C ARG A 28 3.81 58.04 7.04
N LEU A 29 4.99 58.62 6.85
CA LEU A 29 6.26 58.17 7.42
C LEU A 29 6.14 58.09 8.95
N GLY A 30 6.72 57.04 9.52
CA GLY A 30 6.98 56.91 10.95
C GLY A 30 8.11 55.92 11.15
N LEU A 31 9.35 56.42 11.13
CA LEU A 31 10.54 55.68 11.55
C LEU A 31 10.46 55.51 13.07
N VAL A 32 10.28 54.29 13.56
CA VAL A 32 10.48 53.95 14.97
C VAL A 32 11.44 52.78 15.03
N ALA A 33 12.72 53.10 15.27
CA ALA A 33 13.72 52.13 15.67
C ALA A 33 13.45 51.77 17.14
N ALA A 34 12.74 50.66 17.36
CA ALA A 34 12.62 50.04 18.66
C ALA A 34 13.59 48.85 18.71
N ALA A 35 14.74 49.06 19.33
CA ALA A 35 15.65 48.00 19.75
C ALA A 35 14.96 47.19 20.86
N LEU A 36 14.27 46.12 20.48
CA LEU A 36 13.77 45.11 21.40
C LEU A 36 14.88 44.11 21.67
N ALA A 37 15.33 44.11 22.92
CA ALA A 37 16.24 43.14 23.49
C ALA A 37 15.76 41.72 23.17
N LEU A 38 16.67 40.91 22.63
CA LEU A 38 16.53 39.46 22.44
C LEU A 38 16.47 38.76 23.81
N ALA A 39 15.35 38.88 24.51
CA ALA A 39 14.93 37.88 25.47
C ALA A 39 14.29 36.76 24.64
N GLY A 40 15.06 35.69 24.41
CA GLY A 40 14.61 34.52 23.65
C GLY A 40 13.42 33.87 24.34
N CYS A 41 12.21 34.25 23.90
CA CYS A 41 11.01 33.45 24.12
C CYS A 41 11.21 32.12 23.40
N ALA A 42 11.51 31.08 24.17
CA ALA A 42 11.27 29.72 23.75
C ALA A 42 9.77 29.59 23.47
N VAL A 43 9.37 29.81 22.23
CA VAL A 43 8.07 29.37 21.73
C VAL A 43 8.13 27.85 21.82
N PRO A 44 7.27 27.19 22.63
CA PRO A 44 7.14 25.75 22.56
C PRO A 44 6.60 25.47 21.17
N GLY A 45 7.50 25.04 20.27
CA GLY A 45 7.12 24.70 18.92
C GLY A 45 5.97 23.72 19.02
N SER A 46 4.88 24.04 18.34
CA SER A 46 3.85 23.08 17.98
C SER A 46 4.56 21.95 17.25
N GLY A 47 4.96 20.93 18.02
CA GLY A 47 5.39 19.67 17.48
C GLY A 47 4.19 19.16 16.71
N THR A 48 4.22 19.30 15.39
CA THR A 48 3.66 18.27 14.53
C THR A 48 4.11 16.96 15.14
N ALA A 49 3.15 16.21 15.71
CA ALA A 49 3.41 14.85 16.16
C ALA A 49 4.16 14.18 15.01
N ALA A 50 5.43 13.84 15.25
CA ALA A 50 6.12 12.97 14.33
C ALA A 50 5.21 11.74 14.24
N ALA A 51 4.79 11.37 13.02
CA ALA A 51 4.10 10.11 12.82
C ALA A 51 4.93 9.05 13.56
N ASP A 52 4.30 8.34 14.50
CA ASP A 52 4.98 7.34 15.30
C ASP A 52 5.63 6.36 14.32
N ARG A 53 6.94 6.18 14.45
CA ARG A 53 7.65 5.24 13.58
C ARG A 53 7.13 3.84 13.89
N PRO A 54 6.99 2.97 12.87
CA PRO A 54 6.74 1.55 13.08
C PRO A 54 7.68 0.97 14.13
N GLN A 55 7.12 0.17 15.04
CA GLN A 55 7.91 -0.58 16.01
C GLN A 55 8.71 -1.68 15.30
N VAL A 56 9.88 -2.02 15.82
CA VAL A 56 10.80 -3.02 15.23
C VAL A 56 10.82 -4.31 16.06
N ARG A 57 10.62 -5.46 15.41
CA ARG A 57 10.76 -6.82 15.99
C ARG A 57 12.06 -7.50 15.51
N ALA A 58 13.18 -7.19 16.16
CA ALA A 58 14.52 -7.47 15.65
C ALA A 58 14.92 -8.95 15.43
N ASP A 59 14.13 -9.93 15.87
CA ASP A 59 14.53 -11.35 15.89
C ASP A 59 13.80 -12.24 14.89
N GLU A 60 12.82 -11.73 14.13
CA GLU A 60 11.94 -12.55 13.28
C GLU A 60 12.70 -13.35 12.21
N LEU A 61 13.70 -12.74 11.54
CA LEU A 61 14.54 -13.47 10.58
C LEU A 61 15.34 -14.60 11.23
N THR A 62 15.81 -14.38 12.46
CA THR A 62 16.55 -15.39 13.23
C THR A 62 15.62 -16.51 13.69
N GLU A 63 14.43 -16.17 14.18
CA GLU A 63 13.37 -17.11 14.58
C GLU A 63 12.90 -17.96 13.39
N ALA A 64 12.81 -17.36 12.20
CA ALA A 64 12.56 -18.07 10.95
C ALA A 64 13.72 -18.98 10.50
N GLY A 65 14.83 -19.01 11.25
CA GLY A 65 16.02 -19.80 10.97
C GLY A 65 16.80 -19.29 9.75
N GLY A 66 16.84 -17.97 9.56
CA GLY A 66 17.50 -17.31 8.43
C GLY A 66 16.79 -17.52 7.09
N ARG A 67 15.49 -17.87 7.12
CA ARG A 67 14.68 -18.10 5.92
C ARG A 67 13.70 -16.94 5.75
N PRO A 68 13.93 -16.01 4.80
CA PRO A 68 13.08 -14.83 4.68
C PRO A 68 11.66 -15.20 4.25
N CYS A 69 11.52 -16.11 3.28
CA CYS A 69 10.21 -16.53 2.79
C CYS A 69 9.74 -17.85 3.42
N PRO A 70 8.45 -17.99 3.72
CA PRO A 70 7.88 -19.29 4.08
C PRO A 70 7.91 -20.26 2.88
N ARG A 71 7.59 -21.54 3.15
CA ARG A 71 7.40 -22.52 2.07
C ARG A 71 6.01 -22.45 1.45
N THR A 72 5.02 -22.05 2.24
CA THR A 72 3.62 -21.91 1.88
C THR A 72 3.10 -20.61 2.46
N LEU A 73 2.30 -19.85 1.72
CA LEU A 73 1.72 -18.63 2.29
C LEU A 73 0.66 -18.99 3.34
N PRO A 74 0.66 -18.33 4.50
CA PRO A 74 -0.44 -18.45 5.45
C PRO A 74 -1.74 -18.00 4.80
N VAL A 75 -2.82 -18.74 5.09
CA VAL A 75 -4.17 -18.44 4.60
C VAL A 75 -4.95 -17.78 5.72
N GLY A 76 -5.52 -16.61 5.43
CA GLY A 76 -6.32 -15.84 6.37
C GLY A 76 -7.79 -15.84 5.96
N GLU A 77 -8.45 -14.71 6.25
CA GLU A 77 -9.79 -14.47 5.74
C GLU A 77 -9.81 -14.55 4.22
N ASP A 78 -10.79 -15.29 3.70
CA ASP A 78 -11.01 -15.46 2.27
C ASP A 78 -12.51 -15.56 2.01
N PRO A 79 -13.20 -14.42 1.84
CA PRO A 79 -14.65 -14.38 1.59
C PRO A 79 -15.07 -15.17 0.34
N SER A 80 -14.16 -15.36 -0.62
CA SER A 80 -14.44 -16.15 -1.82
C SER A 80 -14.39 -17.66 -1.57
N GLY A 81 -13.65 -18.09 -0.55
CA GLY A 81 -13.34 -19.49 -0.26
C GLY A 81 -12.45 -20.16 -1.31
N HIS A 82 -11.87 -19.42 -2.26
CA HIS A 82 -11.10 -19.96 -3.38
C HIS A 82 -9.57 -19.89 -3.20
N GLY A 83 -9.08 -19.43 -2.05
CA GLY A 83 -7.67 -19.31 -1.73
C GLY A 83 -7.03 -17.98 -2.11
N PHE A 84 -7.83 -16.96 -2.43
CA PHE A 84 -7.32 -15.65 -2.84
C PHE A 84 -6.99 -14.74 -1.65
N GLY A 85 -7.47 -15.07 -0.45
CA GLY A 85 -7.31 -14.26 0.75
C GLY A 85 -8.26 -13.07 0.73
N THR A 86 -7.96 -12.05 1.54
CA THR A 86 -8.83 -10.88 1.67
C THR A 86 -8.97 -10.13 0.33
N GLN A 87 -10.16 -9.58 0.12
CA GLN A 87 -10.50 -8.77 -1.05
C GLN A 87 -10.94 -7.36 -0.65
N GLU A 88 -11.05 -7.11 0.65
CA GLU A 88 -11.38 -5.80 1.20
C GLU A 88 -10.24 -4.83 0.93
N VAL A 89 -10.58 -3.62 0.51
CA VAL A 89 -9.61 -2.57 0.21
C VAL A 89 -9.06 -2.03 1.52
N ALA A 90 -7.77 -1.72 1.57
CA ALA A 90 -7.18 -1.07 2.73
C ALA A 90 -7.80 0.32 2.96
N ASP A 91 -8.06 0.69 4.21
CA ASP A 91 -8.63 2.00 4.54
C ASP A 91 -7.60 3.14 4.54
N GLU A 92 -6.32 2.79 4.57
CA GLU A 92 -5.21 3.72 4.75
C GLU A 92 -3.97 3.35 3.94
N MET A 93 -3.07 4.32 3.78
CA MET A 93 -1.77 4.11 3.14
C MET A 93 -0.78 3.50 4.13
N PRO A 94 0.03 2.51 3.71
CA PRO A 94 1.07 1.95 4.57
C PRO A 94 2.20 2.96 4.83
N THR A 95 2.91 2.75 5.94
CA THR A 95 4.15 3.46 6.25
C THR A 95 5.20 2.43 6.63
N LEU A 96 5.97 1.96 5.64
CA LEU A 96 6.90 0.85 5.83
C LEU A 96 8.28 1.34 6.30
N LEU A 97 8.99 0.47 7.02
CA LEU A 97 10.39 0.68 7.35
C LEU A 97 11.25 0.55 6.09
N GLU A 98 12.31 1.36 6.01
CA GLU A 98 13.28 1.25 4.92
C GLU A 98 14.09 -0.06 5.08
N PRO A 99 14.14 -0.93 4.07
CA PRO A 99 14.81 -2.22 4.18
C PRO A 99 16.34 -2.10 4.18
N ASP A 100 16.99 -2.78 5.12
CA ASP A 100 18.44 -3.03 5.06
C ASP A 100 18.77 -4.15 4.06
N THR A 101 17.85 -5.12 3.95
CA THR A 101 17.94 -6.26 3.03
C THR A 101 16.54 -6.63 2.54
N ALA A 102 16.46 -7.26 1.37
CA ALA A 102 15.20 -7.81 0.87
C ALA A 102 15.42 -9.02 -0.02
N TRP A 103 14.39 -9.86 -0.10
CA TRP A 103 14.33 -11.04 -0.96
C TRP A 103 13.02 -11.10 -1.73
N VAL A 104 13.06 -11.68 -2.91
CA VAL A 104 11.88 -11.99 -3.73
C VAL A 104 11.68 -13.50 -3.82
N CYS A 105 10.42 -13.92 -3.76
CA CYS A 105 10.00 -15.31 -3.79
C CYS A 105 8.77 -15.49 -4.68
N GLU A 106 8.87 -16.40 -5.64
CA GLU A 106 7.74 -16.81 -6.48
C GLU A 106 6.88 -17.86 -5.76
N TYR A 107 5.57 -17.81 -5.93
CA TYR A 107 4.61 -18.78 -5.42
C TYR A 107 3.66 -19.22 -6.54
N GLY A 108 3.62 -20.53 -6.77
CA GLY A 108 2.65 -21.16 -7.65
C GLY A 108 1.40 -21.59 -6.89
N SER A 109 0.25 -21.58 -7.56
CA SER A 109 -0.99 -22.12 -7.02
C SER A 109 -0.96 -23.65 -7.00
N VAL A 110 -1.60 -24.23 -5.99
CA VAL A 110 -1.80 -25.67 -5.82
C VAL A 110 -3.24 -25.92 -5.38
N ASP A 111 -3.87 -26.97 -5.88
CA ASP A 111 -5.17 -27.40 -5.38
C ASP A 111 -5.01 -27.95 -3.96
N VAL A 112 -5.77 -27.39 -3.01
CA VAL A 112 -5.79 -27.82 -1.60
C VAL A 112 -7.17 -28.28 -1.13
N GLY A 113 -8.17 -28.28 -2.01
CA GLY A 113 -9.52 -28.71 -1.67
C GLY A 113 -10.60 -28.12 -2.58
N THR A 114 -11.85 -28.25 -2.12
CA THR A 114 -13.02 -27.77 -2.86
C THR A 114 -13.98 -27.01 -1.95
N THR A 115 -14.62 -25.97 -2.47
CA THR A 115 -15.69 -25.23 -1.80
C THR A 115 -16.96 -26.10 -1.68
N SER A 116 -17.91 -25.67 -0.86
CA SER A 116 -19.23 -26.32 -0.74
C SER A 116 -20.04 -26.30 -2.03
N SER A 117 -19.77 -25.36 -2.93
CA SER A 117 -20.37 -25.25 -4.26
C SER A 117 -19.62 -26.08 -5.33
N GLY A 118 -18.54 -26.78 -4.96
CA GLY A 118 -17.76 -27.63 -5.86
C GLY A 118 -16.69 -26.90 -6.67
N GLY A 119 -16.38 -25.64 -6.34
CA GLY A 119 -15.24 -24.93 -6.93
C GLY A 119 -13.92 -25.31 -6.25
N THR A 120 -12.78 -25.05 -6.90
CA THR A 120 -11.45 -25.35 -6.34
C THR A 120 -11.04 -24.33 -5.28
N VAL A 121 -10.36 -24.79 -4.23
CA VAL A 121 -9.65 -23.95 -3.24
C VAL A 121 -8.17 -24.02 -3.55
N LEU A 122 -7.54 -22.85 -3.71
CA LEU A 122 -6.11 -22.76 -4.01
C LEU A 122 -5.30 -22.53 -2.74
N GLY A 123 -4.12 -23.15 -2.69
CA GLY A 123 -3.02 -22.78 -1.80
C GLY A 123 -1.86 -22.24 -2.60
N TRP A 124 -0.90 -21.60 -1.93
CA TRP A 124 0.26 -20.98 -2.57
C TRP A 124 1.55 -21.56 -2.01
N ARG A 125 2.35 -22.17 -2.88
CA ARG A 125 3.61 -22.83 -2.50
C ARG A 125 4.78 -22.20 -3.23
N ARG A 126 5.85 -21.93 -2.49
CA ARG A 126 7.05 -21.28 -3.03
C ARG A 126 7.63 -22.11 -4.17
N ALA A 127 7.81 -21.49 -5.32
CA ALA A 127 8.57 -22.00 -6.44
C ALA A 127 10.03 -21.53 -6.30
N GLY A 128 10.97 -22.47 -6.31
CA GLY A 128 12.40 -22.14 -6.24
C GLY A 128 12.88 -21.64 -4.87
N ARG A 129 13.98 -20.88 -4.92
CA ARG A 129 14.68 -20.33 -3.75
C ARG A 129 14.43 -18.81 -3.67
N PRO A 130 14.47 -18.22 -2.46
CA PRO A 130 14.50 -16.77 -2.33
C PRO A 130 15.70 -16.17 -3.07
N GLU A 131 15.47 -15.09 -3.81
CA GLU A 131 16.52 -14.35 -4.52
C GLU A 131 16.73 -12.99 -3.85
N PRO A 132 17.98 -12.55 -3.61
CA PRO A 132 18.24 -11.26 -3.00
C PRO A 132 17.88 -10.12 -3.97
N VAL A 133 17.23 -9.08 -3.44
CA VAL A 133 16.96 -7.85 -4.20
C VAL A 133 18.17 -6.94 -4.11
N THR A 134 18.73 -6.57 -5.26
CA THR A 134 19.97 -5.77 -5.31
C THR A 134 19.73 -4.25 -5.35
N ASP A 135 18.59 -3.81 -5.88
CA ASP A 135 18.24 -2.39 -5.99
C ASP A 135 17.18 -2.02 -4.94
N LEU A 136 17.62 -1.93 -3.68
CA LEU A 136 16.73 -1.61 -2.55
C LEU A 136 16.11 -0.22 -2.71
N SER A 137 16.83 0.77 -3.23
CA SER A 137 16.29 2.13 -3.41
C SER A 137 15.15 2.17 -4.42
N ARG A 138 15.20 1.36 -5.48
CA ARG A 138 14.07 1.23 -6.43
C ARG A 138 12.90 0.50 -5.82
N LEU A 139 13.16 -0.55 -5.03
CA LEU A 139 12.12 -1.28 -4.29
C LEU A 139 11.42 -0.36 -3.27
N THR A 140 12.16 0.37 -2.44
CA THR A 140 11.61 1.30 -1.44
C THR A 140 10.68 2.32 -2.09
N ARG A 141 11.10 2.93 -3.21
CA ARG A 141 10.25 3.89 -3.94
C ARG A 141 8.95 3.27 -4.45
N ALA A 142 8.98 2.00 -4.87
CA ALA A 142 7.78 1.29 -5.31
C ALA A 142 6.85 0.97 -4.13
N LEU A 143 7.41 0.58 -2.99
CA LEU A 143 6.66 0.30 -1.77
C LEU A 143 6.05 1.57 -1.13
N ASP A 144 6.77 2.70 -1.16
CA ASP A 144 6.26 4.01 -0.73
C ASP A 144 5.10 4.51 -1.60
N GLY A 145 4.98 3.98 -2.82
CA GLY A 145 3.93 4.30 -3.78
C GLY A 145 2.64 3.48 -3.60
N LEU A 146 2.59 2.55 -2.65
CA LEU A 146 1.40 1.75 -2.38
C LEU A 146 0.26 2.62 -1.84
N ALA A 147 -0.96 2.32 -2.26
CA ALA A 147 -2.16 3.05 -1.87
C ALA A 147 -3.37 2.11 -1.80
N PRO A 148 -4.45 2.46 -1.09
CA PRO A 148 -5.73 1.76 -1.18
C PRO A 148 -6.12 1.45 -2.62
N ALA A 149 -6.52 0.19 -2.89
CA ALA A 149 -6.81 -0.26 -4.24
C ALA A 149 -8.03 0.44 -4.87
N ASP A 150 -7.88 0.90 -6.12
CA ASP A 150 -8.97 1.43 -6.94
C ASP A 150 -9.61 0.31 -7.78
N ARG A 151 -10.84 -0.04 -7.42
CA ARG A 151 -11.63 -1.08 -8.10
C ARG A 151 -12.47 -0.57 -9.27
N SER A 152 -12.31 0.70 -9.67
CA SER A 152 -13.11 1.29 -10.76
C SER A 152 -12.71 0.79 -12.17
N GLY A 153 -11.52 0.19 -12.31
CA GLY A 153 -11.01 -0.40 -13.54
C GLY A 153 -11.38 -1.87 -13.74
N GLY A 154 -11.36 -2.33 -15.00
CA GLY A 154 -11.40 -3.76 -15.32
C GLY A 154 -10.03 -4.41 -15.14
N CYS A 155 -10.02 -5.64 -14.62
CA CYS A 155 -8.79 -6.39 -14.32
C CYS A 155 -8.61 -7.59 -15.25
N THR A 156 -7.40 -8.13 -15.32
CA THR A 156 -7.11 -9.29 -16.19
C THR A 156 -7.64 -10.59 -15.56
N ASP A 157 -8.23 -11.49 -16.36
CA ASP A 157 -8.85 -12.73 -15.87
C ASP A 157 -7.87 -13.90 -15.69
N ASP A 158 -6.63 -13.77 -16.18
CA ASP A 158 -5.68 -14.89 -16.24
C ASP A 158 -4.89 -15.06 -14.95
N LEU A 159 -5.21 -16.13 -14.20
CA LEU A 159 -4.45 -16.56 -13.03
C LEU A 159 -2.95 -16.67 -13.33
N GLY A 160 -2.15 -16.18 -12.39
CA GLY A 160 -0.70 -16.11 -12.47
C GLY A 160 -0.03 -16.51 -11.17
N PRO A 161 1.31 -16.42 -11.09
CA PRO A 161 2.01 -16.61 -9.84
C PRO A 161 1.69 -15.47 -8.86
N ARG A 162 1.99 -15.73 -7.58
CA ARG A 162 2.16 -14.68 -6.58
C ARG A 162 3.63 -14.43 -6.37
N TRP A 163 4.01 -13.17 -6.20
CA TRP A 163 5.34 -12.78 -5.78
C TRP A 163 5.26 -12.26 -4.36
N MET A 164 6.17 -12.70 -3.49
CA MET A 164 6.35 -12.11 -2.17
C MET A 164 7.70 -11.41 -2.15
N VAL A 165 7.70 -10.13 -1.82
CA VAL A 165 8.89 -9.43 -1.36
C VAL A 165 8.91 -9.53 0.14
N VAL A 166 10.01 -10.00 0.71
CA VAL A 166 10.26 -9.94 2.15
C VAL A 166 11.39 -8.94 2.36
N SER A 167 11.09 -7.81 2.99
CA SER A 167 12.07 -6.85 3.49
C SER A 167 12.47 -7.19 4.92
N SER A 168 13.70 -6.86 5.27
CA SER A 168 14.14 -6.84 6.66
C SER A 168 14.76 -5.50 7.04
N HIS A 169 14.36 -4.98 8.20
CA HIS A 169 14.93 -3.81 8.86
C HIS A 169 15.34 -4.19 10.28
N ASP A 170 16.63 -4.15 10.59
CA ASP A 170 17.17 -4.60 11.89
C ASP A 170 16.69 -6.01 12.32
N GLY A 171 16.36 -6.89 11.36
CA GLY A 171 15.90 -8.27 11.60
C GLY A 171 14.39 -8.47 11.70
N ASP A 172 13.61 -7.38 11.76
CA ASP A 172 12.14 -7.36 11.61
C ASP A 172 11.76 -7.66 10.16
N LEU A 173 10.79 -8.54 9.92
CA LEU A 173 10.38 -8.96 8.59
C LEU A 173 9.05 -8.33 8.19
N THR A 174 9.02 -7.70 7.02
CA THR A 174 7.76 -7.29 6.39
C THR A 174 7.59 -7.97 5.05
N GLY A 175 6.40 -8.53 4.80
CA GLY A 175 6.05 -9.15 3.53
C GLY A 175 5.10 -8.28 2.71
N ALA A 176 5.37 -8.14 1.41
CA ALA A 176 4.44 -7.62 0.42
C ALA A 176 4.15 -8.71 -0.62
N VAL A 177 2.93 -9.23 -0.63
CA VAL A 177 2.47 -10.22 -1.61
C VAL A 177 1.77 -9.51 -2.75
N VAL A 178 2.27 -9.72 -3.97
CA VAL A 178 1.75 -9.17 -5.21
C VAL A 178 1.17 -10.29 -6.07
N ASP A 179 -0.08 -10.15 -6.48
CA ASP A 179 -0.69 -11.02 -7.47
C ASP A 179 -0.16 -10.63 -8.88
N ASP A 180 0.52 -11.51 -9.62
CA ASP A 180 0.90 -11.23 -11.03
C ASP A 180 -0.23 -11.63 -11.99
N TYR A 181 -1.44 -11.23 -11.61
CA TYR A 181 -2.72 -11.45 -12.30
C TYR A 181 -3.76 -10.46 -11.76
N GLY A 182 -4.97 -10.44 -12.34
CA GLY A 182 -6.02 -9.55 -11.85
C GLY A 182 -5.63 -8.09 -12.06
N CYS A 183 -5.80 -7.29 -11.01
CA CYS A 183 -5.44 -5.87 -10.95
C CYS A 183 -4.00 -5.64 -10.46
N ARG A 184 -3.24 -6.72 -10.24
CA ARG A 184 -1.94 -6.70 -9.57
C ARG A 184 -2.00 -6.16 -8.15
N ASP A 185 -3.00 -6.66 -7.43
CA ASP A 185 -3.26 -6.37 -6.02
C ASP A 185 -2.04 -6.69 -5.15
N VAL A 186 -1.80 -5.83 -4.15
CA VAL A 186 -0.76 -6.01 -3.12
C VAL A 186 -1.44 -6.22 -1.77
N ARG A 187 -0.90 -7.14 -0.97
CA ARG A 187 -1.32 -7.41 0.40
C ARG A 187 -0.09 -7.46 1.31
N LEU A 188 -0.12 -6.71 2.41
CA LEU A 188 0.99 -6.63 3.36
C LEU A 188 0.83 -7.65 4.50
N THR A 189 1.95 -8.07 5.08
CA THR A 189 1.99 -8.88 6.29
C THR A 189 3.18 -8.45 7.15
N ASP A 190 2.96 -8.38 8.47
CA ASP A 190 3.99 -8.06 9.48
C ASP A 190 4.79 -9.28 9.92
N ASP A 191 4.37 -10.50 9.55
CA ASP A 191 5.17 -11.71 9.71
C ASP A 191 4.89 -12.64 8.53
N PRO A 192 5.82 -12.76 7.56
CA PRO A 192 5.63 -13.60 6.38
C PRO A 192 5.35 -15.08 6.69
N HIS A 193 5.75 -15.60 7.86
CA HIS A 193 5.61 -17.00 8.23
C HIS A 193 4.35 -17.29 9.04
N ALA A 194 3.82 -16.32 9.78
CA ALA A 194 2.67 -16.52 10.64
C ALA A 194 1.43 -15.74 10.21
N THR A 195 1.58 -14.48 9.79
CA THR A 195 0.45 -13.60 9.51
C THR A 195 0.02 -13.71 8.05
N PRO A 196 -1.27 -14.00 7.77
CA PRO A 196 -1.79 -13.99 6.42
C PRO A 196 -1.62 -12.64 5.71
N PRO A 197 -1.29 -12.64 4.40
CA PRO A 197 -1.26 -11.40 3.63
C PRO A 197 -2.60 -10.67 3.67
N GLY A 198 -2.56 -9.39 4.06
CA GLY A 198 -3.71 -8.50 4.17
C GLY A 198 -4.39 -8.52 5.54
N ALA A 199 -3.85 -9.24 6.53
CA ALA A 199 -4.39 -9.29 7.90
C ALA A 199 -3.66 -8.36 8.89
N GLY A 200 -2.80 -7.45 8.41
CA GLY A 200 -1.77 -6.72 9.17
C GLY A 200 -2.12 -6.33 10.62
N GLY A 201 -1.14 -6.52 11.53
CA GLY A 201 -1.31 -6.27 12.97
C GLY A 201 -0.23 -5.40 13.62
N GLN A 202 0.74 -4.89 12.86
CA GLN A 202 1.83 -4.04 13.34
C GLN A 202 1.78 -2.66 12.71
N ASP A 203 2.17 -1.65 13.49
CA ASP A 203 2.30 -0.26 13.06
C ASP A 203 3.03 -0.17 11.71
N GLY A 204 2.45 0.53 10.73
CA GLY A 204 3.01 0.72 9.40
C GLY A 204 2.53 -0.27 8.33
N THR A 205 2.23 -1.52 8.70
CA THR A 205 1.49 -2.44 7.82
C THR A 205 -0.01 -2.20 7.94
N VAL A 206 -0.74 -2.34 6.83
CA VAL A 206 -2.19 -2.10 6.80
C VAL A 206 -2.92 -3.36 6.35
N ALA A 207 -4.10 -3.58 6.92
CA ALA A 207 -4.98 -4.66 6.49
C ALA A 207 -5.63 -4.34 5.14
N GLY A 208 -6.03 -5.38 4.41
CA GLY A 208 -6.71 -5.26 3.12
C GLY A 208 -5.79 -5.24 1.90
N VAL A 209 -6.35 -4.74 0.80
CA VAL A 209 -5.74 -4.74 -0.54
C VAL A 209 -5.32 -3.35 -0.96
N LEU A 210 -4.11 -3.28 -1.52
CA LEU A 210 -3.45 -2.09 -2.03
C LEU A 210 -3.20 -2.20 -3.54
N ASP A 211 -3.15 -1.06 -4.21
CA ASP A 211 -2.61 -0.89 -5.55
C ASP A 211 -1.10 -0.66 -5.53
N GLY A 212 -0.48 -0.73 -6.71
CA GLY A 212 0.95 -0.46 -6.92
C GLY A 212 1.78 -1.70 -7.25
N GLY A 213 1.15 -2.88 -7.36
CA GLY A 213 1.86 -4.14 -7.64
C GLY A 213 2.66 -4.12 -8.94
N THR A 214 2.20 -3.41 -9.99
CA THR A 214 2.99 -3.21 -11.22
C THR A 214 4.34 -2.57 -10.93
N ALA A 215 4.36 -1.48 -10.14
CA ALA A 215 5.58 -0.76 -9.82
C ALA A 215 6.54 -1.64 -8.99
N VAL A 216 5.99 -2.46 -8.09
CA VAL A 216 6.77 -3.42 -7.30
C VAL A 216 7.39 -4.51 -8.20
N LEU A 217 6.61 -5.12 -9.08
CA LEU A 217 7.10 -6.15 -10.01
C LEU A 217 8.18 -5.58 -10.96
N ASP A 218 7.95 -4.38 -11.50
CA ASP A 218 8.93 -3.68 -12.33
C ASP A 218 10.23 -3.37 -11.58
N ALA A 219 10.13 -2.97 -10.30
CA ALA A 219 11.29 -2.69 -9.44
C ALA A 219 12.15 -3.94 -9.23
N LEU A 220 11.51 -5.09 -9.08
CA LEU A 220 12.16 -6.40 -8.92
C LEU A 220 12.69 -6.97 -10.25
N GLY A 221 12.20 -6.48 -11.39
CA GLY A 221 12.50 -7.06 -12.71
C GLY A 221 11.89 -8.44 -12.89
N VAL A 222 10.75 -8.71 -12.23
CA VAL A 222 9.99 -9.96 -12.30
C VAL A 222 8.56 -9.72 -12.77
N GLY A 223 7.79 -10.79 -12.93
CA GLY A 223 6.41 -10.74 -13.37
C GLY A 223 6.25 -10.69 -14.89
N ARG A 224 5.03 -10.94 -15.36
CA ARG A 224 4.69 -10.87 -16.78
C ARG A 224 4.69 -9.41 -17.23
N SER A 225 5.43 -9.09 -18.30
CA SER A 225 5.37 -7.77 -18.93
C SER A 225 3.94 -7.51 -19.41
N GLY A 226 3.32 -6.44 -18.89
CA GLY A 226 2.03 -5.94 -19.37
C GLY A 226 2.17 -5.20 -20.69
#